data_AF-K5CBT2-F1
#
_entry.id   AF-K5CBT2-F1
#
_cell.length_a   1.000
_cell.length_b   1.000
_cell.length_c   1.000
_cell.angle_alpha   90.00
_cell.angle_beta   90.00
_cell.angle_gamma   90.00
#
_symmetry.space_group_name_H-M   'P 1'
#
loop_
_entity.id
_entity.type
_entity.pdbx_description
1 polymer ?
#
loop_
_entity_poly.entity_id
_entity_poly.type
_entity_poly.pdbx_seq_one_letter_code
_entity_poly.pdbx_strand_id
1 'polypeptide(L)'
;MGDVNNPFLIYAYAGPKYFCDRIEETEHLISALRNGRNVTLMSPRRMGKTGLIQNVFHQIRRDYPEAACFYMDIFSTTCLDDFIIQFGQTVIGKLDNLSQKTLAAISGFFKSCRLVFSPDVLTGVPQATLDFQPSQAQATLKEIFDYLEHSGKECYIAIDEFQQITEYPEKGVEGLLRSYIQFLPHVHFIFSGSKQHLMAEMFGSAKRPFYRSTEKMNLTSIPLEDYSLFAIRWMQAGGKDLSDELFQMIYQRFNGHTWYIQYVLNRLYEQKEPVLNETIFEKCLTDIVRSEMDEYQRLYGMLTENQSTLLRAIARERFVAAINSSIFIKKYGLKGSSSINAALKFLVNKEYVFKAEEGYCVYDRFMELWLQTLPYAGILK
;
A
#
# COMPACT_ATOMS: atom_id res chain seq x y z
N MET A 1 -0.49 -6.18 -24.07
CA MET A 1 0.77 -5.93 -23.35
C MET A 1 1.73 -7.04 -23.72
N GLY A 2 2.99 -6.71 -24.04
CA GLY A 2 4.02 -7.74 -24.24
C GLY A 2 4.26 -8.52 -22.96
N ASP A 3 4.69 -9.78 -23.07
CA ASP A 3 5.08 -10.58 -21.90
C ASP A 3 6.25 -9.90 -21.18
N VAL A 4 6.24 -9.95 -19.84
CA VAL A 4 7.32 -9.40 -19.02
C VAL A 4 8.52 -10.36 -19.01
N ASN A 5 9.74 -9.80 -18.98
CA ASN A 5 10.96 -10.62 -18.95
C ASN A 5 11.12 -11.40 -17.63
N ASN A 6 10.74 -10.78 -16.50
CA ASN A 6 10.77 -11.41 -15.19
C ASN A 6 9.33 -11.43 -14.62
N PRO A 7 8.76 -12.62 -14.36
CA PRO A 7 7.37 -12.74 -13.89
C PRO A 7 7.19 -12.33 -12.42
N PHE A 8 8.28 -12.18 -11.67
CA PHE A 8 8.26 -11.76 -10.27
C PHE A 8 8.35 -10.23 -10.19
N LEU A 9 7.20 -9.58 -10.10
CA LEU A 9 7.10 -8.13 -10.20
C LEU A 9 7.46 -7.46 -8.87
N ILE A 10 8.45 -6.56 -8.89
CA ILE A 10 8.80 -5.71 -7.73
C ILE A 10 7.89 -4.48 -7.67
N TYR A 11 7.54 -3.95 -8.84
CA TYR A 11 6.69 -2.77 -9.02
C TYR A 11 5.66 -3.04 -10.11
N ALA A 12 4.53 -2.36 -9.98
CA ALA A 12 3.43 -2.36 -10.95
C ALA A 12 2.69 -3.71 -11.11
N TYR A 13 1.47 -3.59 -11.62
CA TYR A 13 0.61 -4.72 -11.98
C TYR A 13 0.74 -4.97 -13.48
N ALA A 14 1.06 -6.21 -13.88
CA ALA A 14 1.22 -6.60 -15.28
C ALA A 14 0.12 -7.55 -15.78
N GLY A 15 -1.03 -7.59 -15.11
CA GLY A 15 -2.16 -8.44 -15.48
C GLY A 15 -2.33 -9.67 -14.58
N PRO A 16 -3.47 -10.38 -14.72
CA PRO A 16 -3.86 -11.45 -13.81
C PRO A 16 -2.92 -12.67 -13.91
N LYS A 17 -2.27 -12.85 -15.07
CA LYS A 17 -1.27 -13.90 -15.32
C LYS A 17 -0.09 -13.86 -14.32
N TYR A 18 0.29 -12.66 -13.88
CA TYR A 18 1.42 -12.43 -12.97
C TYR A 18 0.97 -12.07 -11.55
N PHE A 19 -0.32 -12.20 -11.25
CA PHE A 19 -0.88 -11.92 -9.94
C PHE A 19 -1.11 -13.24 -9.18
N CYS A 20 -0.38 -13.43 -8.09
CA CYS A 20 -0.43 -14.65 -7.30
C CYS A 20 -1.64 -14.66 -6.38
N ASP A 21 -2.47 -15.70 -6.51
CA ASP A 21 -3.60 -15.99 -5.62
C ASP A 21 -4.58 -14.79 -5.45
N ARG A 22 -5.18 -14.61 -4.27
CA ARG A 22 -6.19 -13.59 -3.93
C ARG A 22 -7.53 -13.77 -4.64
N ILE A 23 -7.92 -15.01 -4.93
CA ILE A 23 -9.16 -15.31 -5.63
C ILE A 23 -10.35 -14.88 -4.77
N GLU A 24 -10.41 -15.35 -3.53
CA GLU A 24 -11.50 -15.01 -2.60
C GLU A 24 -11.54 -13.52 -2.30
N GLU A 25 -10.38 -12.89 -2.08
CA GLU A 25 -10.31 -11.45 -1.85
C GLU A 25 -10.79 -10.63 -3.05
N THR A 26 -10.44 -11.06 -4.26
CA THR A 26 -10.88 -10.40 -5.50
C THR A 26 -12.39 -10.54 -5.66
N GLU A 27 -12.93 -11.75 -5.49
CA GLU A 27 -14.37 -12.02 -5.59
C GLU A 27 -15.17 -11.25 -4.54
N HIS A 28 -14.67 -11.20 -3.30
CA HIS A 28 -15.30 -10.46 -2.21
C HIS A 28 -15.33 -8.96 -2.50
N LEU A 29 -14.22 -8.36 -2.97
CA LEU A 29 -14.18 -6.94 -3.35
C LEU A 29 -15.15 -6.63 -4.49
N ILE A 30 -15.14 -7.44 -5.55
CA ILE A 30 -16.06 -7.26 -6.69
C ILE A 30 -17.51 -7.38 -6.22
N SER A 31 -17.82 -8.40 -5.41
CA SER A 31 -19.16 -8.61 -4.87
C SER A 31 -19.61 -7.46 -3.97
N ALA A 32 -18.74 -6.94 -3.10
CA ALA A 32 -19.06 -5.80 -2.24
C ALA A 32 -19.40 -4.56 -3.07
N LEU A 33 -18.52 -4.19 -3.98
CA LEU A 33 -18.67 -3.02 -4.84
C LEU A 33 -19.93 -3.11 -5.72
N ARG A 34 -20.18 -4.27 -6.32
CA ARG A 34 -21.39 -4.48 -7.16
C ARG A 34 -22.69 -4.49 -6.38
N ASN A 35 -22.64 -4.83 -5.09
CA ASN A 35 -23.78 -4.74 -4.18
C ASN A 35 -23.92 -3.35 -3.54
N GLY A 36 -23.24 -2.33 -4.10
CA GLY A 36 -23.37 -0.95 -3.67
C GLY A 36 -22.63 -0.59 -2.39
N ARG A 37 -21.72 -1.46 -1.93
CA ARG A 37 -20.96 -1.24 -0.69
C ARG A 37 -19.62 -0.58 -0.98
N ASN A 38 -19.28 0.42 -0.18
CA ASN A 38 -17.93 0.93 -0.08
C ASN A 38 -17.07 -0.02 0.77
N VAL A 39 -15.80 -0.19 0.43
CA VAL A 39 -14.89 -1.11 1.12
C VAL A 39 -13.72 -0.36 1.73
N THR A 40 -13.32 -0.76 2.93
CA THR A 40 -12.06 -0.37 3.56
C THR A 40 -11.09 -1.55 3.48
N LEU A 41 -10.00 -1.40 2.72
CA LEU A 41 -8.96 -2.41 2.54
C LEU A 41 -7.73 -2.06 3.37
N MET A 42 -7.46 -2.85 4.41
CA MET A 42 -6.35 -2.60 5.34
C MET A 42 -5.35 -3.74 5.30
N SER A 43 -4.07 -3.41 5.30
CA SER A 43 -2.99 -4.36 5.59
C SER A 43 -1.69 -3.62 5.84
N PRO A 44 -0.67 -4.27 6.43
CA PRO A 44 0.67 -3.71 6.47
C PRO A 44 1.14 -3.29 5.06
N ARG A 45 2.16 -2.42 4.98
CA ARG A 45 2.78 -2.14 3.68
C ARG A 45 3.31 -3.43 3.07
N ARG A 46 3.49 -3.40 1.74
CA ARG A 46 4.19 -4.47 1.02
C ARG A 46 3.44 -5.83 0.99
N MET A 47 2.14 -5.85 1.29
CA MET A 47 1.26 -7.03 1.19
C MET A 47 0.51 -7.18 -0.16
N GLY A 48 0.66 -6.23 -1.08
CA GLY A 48 0.04 -6.31 -2.42
C GLY A 48 -1.35 -5.68 -2.57
N LYS A 49 -1.77 -4.76 -1.68
CA LYS A 49 -3.07 -4.05 -1.77
C LYS A 49 -3.31 -3.40 -3.14
N THR A 50 -2.35 -2.62 -3.60
CA THR A 50 -2.42 -1.94 -4.90
C THR A 50 -2.56 -2.94 -6.04
N GLY A 51 -1.82 -4.06 -6.00
CA GLY A 51 -1.96 -5.13 -6.99
C GLY A 51 -3.36 -5.76 -6.99
N LEU A 52 -3.94 -6.01 -5.81
CA LEU A 52 -5.30 -6.51 -5.66
C LEU A 52 -6.34 -5.54 -6.25
N ILE A 53 -6.24 -4.25 -5.95
CA ILE A 53 -7.13 -3.22 -6.49
C ILE A 53 -7.04 -3.19 -8.03
N GLN A 54 -5.83 -3.22 -8.59
CA GLN A 54 -5.64 -3.23 -10.03
C GLN A 54 -6.18 -4.51 -10.68
N ASN A 55 -6.04 -5.66 -10.02
CA ASN A 55 -6.63 -6.92 -10.47
C ASN A 55 -8.17 -6.88 -10.46
N VAL A 56 -8.77 -6.35 -9.39
CA VAL A 56 -10.22 -6.12 -9.30
C VAL A 56 -10.70 -5.22 -10.42
N PHE A 57 -10.05 -4.08 -10.66
CA PHE A 57 -10.41 -3.18 -11.76
C PHE A 57 -10.20 -3.81 -13.13
N HIS A 58 -9.17 -4.62 -13.31
CA HIS A 58 -8.98 -5.38 -14.54
C HIS A 58 -10.16 -6.34 -14.81
N GLN A 59 -10.61 -7.08 -13.80
CA GLN A 59 -11.76 -7.98 -13.93
C GLN A 59 -13.07 -7.22 -14.14
N ILE A 60 -13.31 -6.14 -13.39
CA ILE A 60 -14.50 -5.29 -13.57
C ILE A 60 -14.55 -4.74 -15.00
N ARG A 61 -13.45 -4.20 -15.54
CA ARG A 61 -13.42 -3.68 -16.91
C ARG A 61 -13.64 -4.76 -17.97
N ARG A 62 -13.22 -6.00 -17.70
CA ARG A 62 -13.46 -7.14 -18.60
C ARG A 62 -14.94 -7.53 -18.59
N ASP A 63 -15.54 -7.61 -17.42
CA ASP A 63 -16.90 -8.14 -17.24
C ASP A 63 -17.99 -7.05 -17.45
N TYR A 64 -17.64 -5.78 -17.21
CA TYR A 64 -18.49 -4.59 -17.31
C TYR A 64 -17.73 -3.42 -17.97
N PRO A 65 -17.54 -3.44 -19.30
CA PRO A 65 -16.73 -2.44 -20.01
C PRO A 65 -17.19 -0.99 -19.86
N GLU A 66 -18.48 -0.78 -19.55
CA GLU A 66 -19.07 0.55 -19.35
C GLU A 66 -18.76 1.14 -17.97
N ALA A 67 -18.31 0.33 -17.01
CA ALA A 67 -17.96 0.78 -15.68
C ALA A 67 -16.63 1.56 -15.69
N ALA A 68 -16.60 2.70 -15.01
CA ALA A 68 -15.41 3.51 -14.89
C ALA A 68 -14.63 3.13 -13.62
N CYS A 69 -13.39 2.68 -13.77
CA CYS A 69 -12.53 2.38 -12.62
C CYS A 69 -11.38 3.37 -12.51
N PHE A 70 -11.25 4.01 -11.35
CA PHE A 70 -10.23 5.01 -11.04
C PHE A 70 -9.38 4.58 -9.86
N TYR A 71 -8.07 4.78 -9.97
CA TYR A 71 -7.12 4.60 -8.89
C TYR A 71 -6.43 5.94 -8.61
N MET A 72 -6.38 6.33 -7.34
CA MET A 72 -5.71 7.53 -6.86
C MET A 72 -4.93 7.20 -5.59
N ASP A 73 -3.63 7.50 -5.56
CA ASP A 73 -2.79 7.39 -4.36
C ASP A 73 -2.55 8.78 -3.80
N ILE A 74 -3.10 9.09 -2.62
CA ILE A 74 -3.04 10.46 -2.08
C ILE A 74 -1.83 10.68 -1.16
N PHE A 75 -0.87 9.75 -1.06
CA PHE A 75 0.24 9.86 -0.11
C PHE A 75 1.05 11.17 -0.24
N SER A 76 1.17 11.72 -1.45
CA SER A 76 1.92 12.96 -1.70
C SER A 76 1.17 14.25 -1.37
N THR A 77 -0.12 14.17 -1.08
CA THR A 77 -0.95 15.35 -0.79
C THR A 77 -0.73 15.85 0.63
N THR A 78 -0.72 17.17 0.80
CA THR A 78 -0.40 17.81 2.09
C THR A 78 -1.56 18.62 2.67
N CYS A 79 -2.57 18.91 1.84
CA CYS A 79 -3.74 19.70 2.21
C CYS A 79 -4.97 19.31 1.38
N LEU A 80 -6.12 19.92 1.69
CA LEU A 80 -7.37 19.67 0.96
C LEU A 80 -7.28 20.08 -0.52
N ASP A 81 -6.56 21.16 -0.82
CA ASP A 81 -6.41 21.65 -2.18
C ASP A 81 -5.65 20.64 -3.06
N ASP A 82 -4.54 20.09 -2.56
CA ASP A 82 -3.77 19.04 -3.24
C ASP A 82 -4.66 17.83 -3.56
N PHE A 83 -5.49 17.40 -2.59
CA PHE A 83 -6.45 16.32 -2.77
C PHE A 83 -7.46 16.62 -3.88
N ILE A 84 -8.03 17.83 -3.91
CA ILE A 84 -9.02 18.23 -4.92
C ILE A 84 -8.40 18.22 -6.32
N ILE A 85 -7.20 18.79 -6.46
CA ILE A 85 -6.47 18.81 -7.73
C ILE A 85 -6.27 17.37 -8.21
N GLN A 86 -5.74 16.50 -7.35
CA GLN A 86 -5.47 15.12 -7.71
C GLN A 86 -6.76 14.33 -8.01
N PHE A 87 -7.81 14.55 -7.22
CA PHE A 87 -9.09 13.87 -7.41
C PHE A 87 -9.73 14.25 -8.74
N GLY A 88 -9.78 15.55 -9.05
CA GLY A 88 -10.31 16.01 -10.32
C GLY A 88 -9.46 15.61 -11.53
N GLN A 89 -8.12 15.65 -11.45
CA GLN A 89 -7.25 15.09 -12.49
C GLN A 89 -7.47 13.59 -12.71
N THR A 90 -7.89 12.87 -11.66
CA THR A 90 -8.18 11.46 -11.73
C THR A 90 -9.49 11.18 -12.47
N VAL A 91 -10.55 11.94 -12.20
CA VAL A 91 -11.91 11.62 -12.68
C VAL A 91 -12.43 12.49 -13.84
N ILE A 92 -12.08 13.77 -13.89
CA ILE A 92 -12.66 14.73 -14.85
C ILE A 92 -12.21 14.40 -16.27
N GLY A 93 -13.18 14.31 -17.18
CA GLY A 93 -12.93 14.03 -18.60
C GLY A 93 -12.63 12.56 -18.91
N LYS A 94 -12.59 11.69 -17.90
CA LYS A 94 -12.36 10.24 -18.09
C LYS A 94 -13.63 9.40 -17.93
N LEU A 95 -14.74 10.01 -17.53
CA LEU A 95 -16.06 9.37 -17.52
C LEU A 95 -16.75 9.43 -18.88
N ASP A 96 -16.43 10.41 -19.71
CA ASP A 96 -17.19 10.72 -20.91
C ASP A 96 -16.40 10.44 -22.20
N ASN A 97 -17.12 10.32 -23.31
CA ASN A 97 -16.49 10.44 -24.63
C ASN A 97 -16.02 11.88 -24.81
N LEU A 98 -14.74 12.06 -25.10
CA LEU A 98 -14.03 13.35 -25.19
C LEU A 98 -14.37 14.14 -26.47
N SER A 99 -15.66 14.32 -26.72
CA SER A 99 -16.14 15.22 -27.77
C SER A 99 -16.01 16.68 -27.32
N GLN A 100 -15.85 17.62 -28.26
CA GLN A 100 -15.84 19.05 -27.94
C GLN A 100 -17.11 19.52 -27.20
N LYS A 101 -18.26 18.91 -27.50
CA LYS A 101 -19.53 19.20 -26.82
C LYS A 101 -19.49 18.77 -25.35
N THR A 102 -18.91 17.60 -25.08
CA THR A 102 -18.70 17.09 -23.73
C THR A 102 -17.75 18.00 -22.95
N LEU A 103 -16.62 18.39 -23.56
CA LEU A 103 -15.66 19.29 -22.91
C LEU A 103 -16.28 20.64 -22.56
N ALA A 104 -17.08 21.21 -23.45
CA ALA A 104 -17.82 22.44 -23.17
C ALA A 104 -18.86 22.27 -22.04
N ALA A 105 -19.55 21.12 -22.00
CA ALA A 105 -20.49 20.81 -20.92
C ALA A 105 -19.76 20.66 -19.57
N ILE A 106 -18.62 19.97 -19.54
CA ILE A 106 -17.76 19.84 -18.36
C ILE A 106 -17.26 21.23 -17.91
N SER A 107 -16.71 22.03 -18.82
CA SER A 107 -16.27 23.40 -18.48
C SER A 107 -17.40 24.30 -17.98
N GLY A 108 -18.64 24.09 -18.41
CA GLY A 108 -19.82 24.80 -17.89
C GLY A 108 -20.34 24.27 -16.56
N PHE A 109 -20.04 23.01 -16.24
CA PHE A 109 -20.38 22.36 -14.98
C PHE A 109 -19.55 22.91 -13.83
N PHE A 110 -18.24 23.08 -14.08
CA PHE A 110 -17.28 23.52 -13.09
C PHE A 110 -17.16 25.06 -13.07
N LYS A 111 -17.78 25.72 -12.10
CA LYS A 111 -17.81 27.19 -11.99
C LYS A 111 -16.80 27.72 -10.99
N SER A 112 -16.42 26.89 -10.02
CA SER A 112 -15.52 27.28 -8.94
C SER A 112 -14.04 27.15 -9.32
N CYS A 113 -13.74 26.55 -10.48
CA CYS A 113 -12.40 26.34 -11.00
C CYS A 113 -12.30 26.55 -12.52
N ARG A 114 -11.10 26.80 -13.00
CA ARG A 114 -10.76 26.79 -14.42
C ARG A 114 -10.21 25.42 -14.80
N LEU A 115 -10.87 24.77 -15.75
CA LEU A 115 -10.38 23.51 -16.32
C LEU A 115 -9.54 23.78 -17.58
N VAL A 116 -8.34 23.24 -17.60
CA VAL A 116 -7.44 23.25 -18.76
C VAL A 116 -7.24 21.82 -19.23
N PHE A 117 -7.69 21.50 -20.43
CA PHE A 117 -7.47 20.18 -21.02
C PHE A 117 -6.25 20.20 -21.93
N SER A 118 -5.27 19.36 -21.63
CA SER A 118 -4.08 19.16 -22.47
C SER A 118 -3.98 17.69 -22.89
N PRO A 119 -3.62 17.38 -24.15
CA PRO A 119 -3.39 15.99 -24.55
C PRO A 119 -2.25 15.40 -23.73
N ASP A 120 -2.48 14.25 -23.11
CA ASP A 120 -1.41 13.49 -22.48
C ASP A 120 -0.42 13.00 -23.56
N VAL A 121 0.87 13.28 -23.35
CA VAL A 121 1.91 13.06 -24.37
C VAL A 121 2.14 11.56 -24.65
N LEU A 122 1.78 10.68 -23.70
CA LEU A 122 2.02 9.23 -23.79
C LEU A 122 0.80 8.46 -24.30
N THR A 123 -0.40 8.90 -23.93
CA THR A 123 -1.66 8.18 -24.17
C THR A 123 -2.56 8.87 -25.19
N GLY A 124 -2.31 10.15 -25.50
CA GLY A 124 -3.16 10.97 -26.37
C GLY A 124 -4.52 11.33 -25.76
N VAL A 125 -4.82 10.87 -24.54
CA VAL A 125 -6.06 11.18 -23.83
C VAL A 125 -5.93 12.58 -23.20
N PRO A 126 -6.89 13.50 -23.41
CA PRO A 126 -6.98 14.76 -22.71
C PRO A 126 -6.91 14.58 -21.19
N GLN A 127 -5.90 15.16 -20.57
CA GLN A 127 -5.77 15.30 -19.13
C GLN A 127 -6.35 16.65 -18.71
N ALA A 128 -7.28 16.63 -17.76
CA ALA A 128 -7.81 17.84 -17.14
C ALA A 128 -6.82 18.34 -16.07
N THR A 129 -6.37 19.58 -16.18
CA THR A 129 -5.68 20.32 -15.12
C THR A 129 -6.67 21.28 -14.48
N LEU A 130 -6.74 21.25 -13.16
CA LEU A 130 -7.55 22.15 -12.35
C LEU A 130 -6.70 23.35 -11.92
N ASP A 131 -7.15 24.55 -12.27
CA ASP A 131 -6.60 25.81 -11.78
C ASP A 131 -7.71 26.52 -10.98
N PHE A 132 -7.58 26.58 -9.65
CA PHE A 132 -8.60 27.20 -8.80
C PHE A 132 -8.00 27.94 -7.61
N GLN A 133 -8.76 28.88 -7.08
CA GLN A 133 -8.37 29.62 -5.88
C GLN A 133 -8.72 28.82 -4.62
N PRO A 134 -7.83 28.72 -3.61
CA PRO A 134 -8.10 27.99 -2.36
C PRO A 134 -9.44 28.31 -1.69
N SER A 135 -9.92 29.55 -1.82
CA SER A 135 -11.23 29.99 -1.30
C SER A 135 -12.43 29.23 -1.88
N GLN A 136 -12.24 28.51 -2.99
CA GLN A 136 -13.26 27.74 -3.70
C GLN A 136 -13.13 26.22 -3.51
N ALA A 137 -12.19 25.74 -2.69
CA ALA A 137 -11.89 24.32 -2.52
C ALA A 137 -13.13 23.44 -2.28
N GLN A 138 -13.96 23.80 -1.30
CA GLN A 138 -15.17 23.02 -0.98
C GLN A 138 -16.20 23.03 -2.13
N ALA A 139 -16.34 24.15 -2.83
CA ALA A 139 -17.23 24.25 -3.98
C ALA A 139 -16.71 23.36 -5.13
N THR A 140 -15.42 23.41 -5.42
CA THR A 140 -14.78 22.56 -6.44
C THR A 140 -14.92 21.09 -6.10
N LEU A 141 -14.70 20.71 -4.84
CA LEU A 141 -14.89 19.34 -4.39
C LEU A 141 -16.33 18.87 -4.58
N LYS A 142 -17.31 19.72 -4.22
CA LYS A 142 -18.72 19.44 -4.46
C LYS A 142 -19.00 19.25 -5.95
N GLU A 143 -18.50 20.14 -6.81
CA GLU A 143 -18.66 20.01 -8.26
C GLU A 143 -18.05 18.71 -8.80
N ILE A 144 -16.92 18.23 -8.26
CA ILE A 144 -16.37 16.92 -8.66
C ILE A 144 -17.34 15.78 -8.31
N PHE A 145 -17.91 15.79 -7.10
CA PHE A 145 -18.87 14.77 -6.69
C PHE A 145 -20.20 14.86 -7.45
N ASP A 146 -20.71 16.07 -7.68
CA ASP A 146 -21.89 16.28 -8.50
C ASP A 146 -21.63 15.76 -9.94
N TYR A 147 -20.44 15.99 -10.51
CA TYR A 147 -20.06 15.48 -11.83
C TYR A 147 -20.10 13.94 -11.89
N LEU A 148 -19.56 13.28 -10.86
CA LEU A 148 -19.62 11.82 -10.74
C LEU A 148 -21.07 11.32 -10.69
N GLU A 149 -21.93 11.98 -9.91
CA GLU A 149 -23.36 11.65 -9.81
C GLU A 149 -24.08 11.83 -11.16
N HIS A 150 -23.87 12.97 -11.84
CA HIS A 150 -24.54 13.30 -13.10
C HIS A 150 -24.06 12.46 -14.29
N SER A 151 -22.90 11.80 -14.19
CA SER A 151 -22.38 10.94 -15.25
C SER A 151 -23.32 9.76 -15.58
N GLY A 152 -24.13 9.32 -14.60
CA GLY A 152 -25.02 8.16 -14.75
C GLY A 152 -24.28 6.83 -14.98
N LYS A 153 -22.96 6.80 -14.80
CA LYS A 153 -22.12 5.60 -14.96
C LYS A 153 -21.84 4.94 -13.62
N GLU A 154 -21.74 3.61 -13.66
CA GLU A 154 -21.17 2.84 -12.55
C GLU A 154 -19.69 3.17 -12.41
N CYS A 155 -19.31 3.75 -11.26
CA CYS A 155 -17.98 4.24 -10.98
C CYS A 155 -17.38 3.54 -9.77
N TYR A 156 -16.17 2.99 -9.92
CA TYR A 156 -15.40 2.40 -8.84
C TYR A 156 -14.13 3.20 -8.62
N ILE A 157 -13.98 3.81 -7.44
CA ILE A 157 -12.86 4.71 -7.13
C ILE A 157 -12.06 4.15 -5.97
N ALA A 158 -10.81 3.77 -6.22
CA ALA A 158 -9.86 3.43 -5.18
C ALA A 158 -9.06 4.66 -4.77
N ILE A 159 -9.09 4.97 -3.48
CA ILE A 159 -8.26 5.99 -2.85
C ILE A 159 -7.27 5.26 -1.93
N ASP A 160 -6.02 5.14 -2.38
CA ASP A 160 -4.93 4.53 -1.62
C ASP A 160 -4.28 5.53 -0.67
N GLU A 161 -3.75 5.01 0.43
CA GLU A 161 -3.25 5.77 1.58
C GLU A 161 -4.27 6.80 2.13
N PHE A 162 -5.56 6.43 2.19
CA PHE A 162 -6.67 7.30 2.57
C PHE A 162 -6.51 7.98 3.93
N GLN A 163 -5.79 7.37 4.88
CA GLN A 163 -5.52 8.01 6.17
C GLN A 163 -4.71 9.31 6.06
N GLN A 164 -4.10 9.60 4.91
CA GLN A 164 -3.33 10.83 4.66
C GLN A 164 -4.18 12.09 4.91
N ILE A 165 -5.49 12.04 4.67
CA ILE A 165 -6.40 13.17 4.93
C ILE A 165 -6.43 13.61 6.40
N THR A 166 -5.97 12.76 7.32
CA THR A 166 -5.89 13.08 8.76
C THR A 166 -4.69 13.93 9.11
N GLU A 167 -3.71 14.03 8.20
CA GLU A 167 -2.48 14.81 8.37
C GLU A 167 -2.64 16.24 7.80
N TYR A 168 -3.74 16.53 7.12
CA TYR A 168 -4.01 17.84 6.53
C TYR A 168 -4.23 18.91 7.61
N PRO A 169 -3.82 20.17 7.35
CA PRO A 169 -4.05 21.28 8.26
C PRO A 169 -5.54 21.67 8.37
N GLU A 170 -6.35 21.39 7.36
CA GLU A 170 -7.78 21.71 7.35
C GLU A 170 -8.59 20.83 8.32
N LYS A 171 -9.50 21.46 9.05
CA LYS A 171 -10.38 20.76 9.99
C LYS A 171 -11.61 20.20 9.28
N GLY A 172 -12.02 19.00 9.68
CA GLY A 172 -13.30 18.42 9.24
C GLY A 172 -13.29 17.78 7.85
N VAL A 173 -12.12 17.58 7.23
CA VAL A 173 -11.98 16.95 5.91
C VAL A 173 -12.69 15.59 5.83
N GLU A 174 -12.54 14.74 6.84
CA GLU A 174 -13.25 13.45 6.91
C GLU A 174 -14.78 13.62 6.84
N GLY A 175 -15.33 14.59 7.58
CA GLY A 175 -16.76 14.85 7.63
C GLY A 175 -17.28 15.41 6.31
N LEU A 176 -16.50 16.30 5.68
CA LEU A 176 -16.79 16.86 4.37
C LEU A 176 -16.86 15.75 3.31
N LEU A 177 -15.82 14.93 3.17
CA LEU A 177 -15.81 13.82 2.21
C LEU A 177 -16.96 12.83 2.47
N ARG A 178 -17.20 12.47 3.73
CA ARG A 178 -18.30 11.58 4.10
C ARG A 178 -19.66 12.14 3.67
N SER A 179 -19.87 13.45 3.82
CA SER A 179 -21.14 14.11 3.48
C SER A 179 -21.47 14.05 1.98
N TYR A 180 -20.46 13.99 1.11
CA TYR A 180 -20.66 13.83 -0.33
C TYR A 180 -20.79 12.34 -0.72
N ILE A 181 -19.87 11.50 -0.26
CA ILE A 181 -19.78 10.09 -0.65
C ILE A 181 -21.06 9.30 -0.33
N GLN A 182 -21.77 9.67 0.74
CA GLN A 182 -22.96 8.93 1.17
C GLN A 182 -24.18 9.05 0.25
N PHE A 183 -24.20 10.03 -0.66
CA PHE A 183 -25.33 10.31 -1.54
C PHE A 183 -25.08 9.91 -2.99
N LEU A 184 -24.01 9.17 -3.28
CA LEU A 184 -23.67 8.76 -4.64
C LEU A 184 -24.17 7.33 -4.90
N PRO A 185 -25.30 7.14 -5.60
CA PRO A 185 -25.89 5.81 -5.78
C PRO A 185 -25.08 4.88 -6.69
N HIS A 186 -24.34 5.44 -7.64
CA HIS A 186 -23.58 4.73 -8.69
C HIS A 186 -22.06 4.88 -8.54
N VAL A 187 -21.59 5.36 -7.38
CA VAL A 187 -20.16 5.57 -7.13
C VAL A 187 -19.76 4.83 -5.86
N HIS A 188 -18.86 3.86 -6.01
CA HIS A 188 -18.42 3.00 -4.92
C HIS A 188 -16.91 3.12 -4.70
N PHE A 189 -16.52 3.21 -3.45
CA PHE A 189 -15.16 3.54 -3.05
C PHE A 189 -14.45 2.35 -2.43
N ILE A 190 -13.17 2.17 -2.79
CA ILE A 190 -12.21 1.37 -2.03
C ILE A 190 -11.29 2.34 -1.31
N PHE A 191 -11.39 2.43 0.01
CA PHE A 191 -10.43 3.18 0.84
C PHE A 191 -9.33 2.22 1.29
N SER A 192 -8.13 2.40 0.75
CA SER A 192 -6.96 1.58 1.09
C SER A 192 -5.99 2.37 1.96
N GLY A 193 -5.27 1.67 2.84
CA GLY A 193 -4.28 2.31 3.68
C GLY A 193 -3.37 1.33 4.41
N SER A 194 -2.11 1.74 4.57
CA SER A 194 -1.09 0.92 5.20
C SER A 194 -0.98 1.11 6.72
N LYS A 195 -1.36 2.28 7.23
CA LYS A 195 -1.44 2.58 8.67
C LYS A 195 -2.73 2.00 9.27
N GLN A 196 -2.76 0.68 9.47
CA GLN A 196 -3.95 -0.06 9.92
C GLN A 196 -4.63 0.54 11.16
N HIS A 197 -3.86 1.06 12.13
CA HIS A 197 -4.42 1.68 13.33
C HIS A 197 -5.24 2.94 13.01
N LEU A 198 -4.76 3.83 12.12
CA LEU A 198 -5.49 5.03 11.71
C LEU A 198 -6.74 4.68 10.91
N MET A 199 -6.62 3.72 9.99
CA MET A 199 -7.75 3.23 9.21
C MET A 199 -8.81 2.57 10.13
N ALA A 200 -8.39 1.71 11.05
CA ALA A 200 -9.28 1.06 12.01
C ALA A 200 -9.99 2.08 12.92
N GLU A 201 -9.29 3.14 13.35
CA GLU A 201 -9.88 4.24 14.10
C GLU A 201 -10.91 5.02 13.27
N MET A 202 -10.54 5.44 12.05
CA MET A 202 -11.36 6.23 11.13
C MET A 202 -12.70 5.55 10.81
N PHE A 203 -12.68 4.23 10.54
CA PHE A 203 -13.87 3.47 10.15
C PHE A 203 -14.51 2.68 11.31
N GLY A 204 -13.87 2.62 12.48
CA GLY A 204 -14.29 1.81 13.64
C GLY A 204 -14.70 2.57 14.89
N SER A 205 -14.38 3.86 14.98
CA SER A 205 -14.73 4.68 16.15
C SER A 205 -16.02 5.46 15.94
N ALA A 206 -16.98 5.36 16.87
CA ALA A 206 -18.23 6.13 16.83
C ALA A 206 -18.04 7.65 16.88
N LYS A 207 -16.82 8.12 17.19
CA LYS A 207 -16.45 9.54 17.21
C LYS A 207 -16.01 10.07 15.84
N ARG A 208 -15.85 9.20 14.84
CA ARG A 208 -15.29 9.55 13.52
C ARG A 208 -16.40 9.55 12.46
N PRO A 209 -16.35 10.45 11.46
CA PRO A 209 -17.40 10.57 10.45
C PRO A 209 -17.66 9.31 9.62
N PHE A 210 -16.61 8.52 9.33
CA PHE A 210 -16.70 7.30 8.54
C PHE A 210 -17.11 6.05 9.36
N TYR A 211 -17.55 6.21 10.62
CA TYR A 211 -17.97 5.09 11.45
C TYR A 211 -19.02 4.21 10.76
N ARG A 212 -18.72 2.92 10.61
CA ARG A 212 -19.61 1.91 9.97
C ARG A 212 -20.11 2.29 8.56
N SER A 213 -19.38 3.15 7.85
CA SER A 213 -19.75 3.58 6.50
C SER A 213 -19.30 2.63 5.38
N THR A 214 -18.51 1.62 5.73
CA THR A 214 -17.82 0.72 4.80
C THR A 214 -17.81 -0.71 5.34
N GLU A 215 -17.73 -1.67 4.42
CA GLU A 215 -17.34 -3.04 4.72
C GLU A 215 -15.83 -3.12 4.92
N LYS A 216 -15.38 -3.84 5.94
CA LYS A 216 -13.95 -3.90 6.29
C LYS A 216 -13.36 -5.19 5.78
N MET A 217 -12.19 -5.07 5.16
CA MET A 217 -11.43 -6.19 4.66
C MET A 217 -9.97 -6.04 5.06
N ASN A 218 -9.41 -7.09 5.66
CA ASN A 218 -8.00 -7.13 6.03
C ASN A 218 -7.27 -8.10 5.10
N LEU A 219 -6.16 -7.66 4.50
CA LEU A 219 -5.32 -8.53 3.68
C LEU A 219 -4.24 -9.18 4.56
N THR A 220 -4.22 -10.50 4.58
CA THR A 220 -3.19 -11.32 5.26
C THR A 220 -2.12 -11.78 4.28
N SER A 221 -1.14 -12.56 4.72
CA SER A 221 -0.21 -13.25 3.82
C SER A 221 -0.96 -14.20 2.87
N ILE A 222 -0.42 -14.40 1.67
CA ILE A 222 -0.87 -15.42 0.71
C ILE A 222 -0.52 -16.80 1.30
N PRO A 223 -1.39 -17.82 1.25
CA PRO A 223 -1.07 -19.15 1.72
C PRO A 223 0.24 -19.69 1.12
N LEU A 224 0.99 -20.47 1.91
CA LEU A 224 2.30 -20.98 1.50
C LEU A 224 2.18 -21.83 0.23
N GLU A 225 1.17 -22.70 0.19
CA GLU A 225 0.93 -23.67 -0.86
C GLU A 225 0.64 -22.99 -2.20
N ASP A 226 -0.28 -22.01 -2.20
CA ASP A 226 -0.66 -21.26 -3.41
C ASP A 226 0.51 -20.43 -3.94
N TYR A 227 1.29 -19.84 -3.03
CA TYR A 227 2.46 -19.06 -3.41
C TYR A 227 3.60 -19.95 -3.93
N SER A 228 3.80 -21.13 -3.33
CA SER A 228 4.80 -22.11 -3.81
C SER A 228 4.48 -22.53 -5.24
N LEU A 229 3.23 -22.90 -5.50
CA LEU A 229 2.76 -23.30 -6.82
C LEU A 229 2.99 -22.19 -7.86
N PHE A 230 2.66 -20.94 -7.51
CA PHE A 230 2.89 -19.79 -8.38
C PHE A 230 4.39 -19.59 -8.68
N ALA A 231 5.22 -19.64 -7.63
CA ALA A 231 6.65 -19.37 -7.74
C ALA A 231 7.39 -20.45 -8.53
N ILE A 232 7.16 -21.71 -8.22
CA ILE A 232 7.80 -22.85 -8.89
C ILE A 232 7.43 -22.87 -10.37
N ARG A 233 6.14 -22.68 -10.71
CA ARG A 233 5.69 -22.62 -12.11
C ARG A 233 6.43 -21.54 -12.91
N TRP A 234 6.59 -20.35 -12.33
CA TRP A 234 7.26 -19.24 -13.02
C TRP A 234 8.77 -19.40 -13.10
N MET A 235 9.40 -19.97 -12.07
CA MET A 235 10.81 -20.37 -12.11
C MET A 235 11.05 -21.37 -13.24
N GLN A 236 10.24 -22.42 -13.33
CA GLN A 236 10.36 -23.45 -14.38
C GLN A 236 10.18 -22.86 -15.79
N ALA A 237 9.23 -21.95 -15.97
CA ALA A 237 9.04 -21.25 -17.24
C ALA A 237 10.27 -20.42 -17.66
N GLY A 238 11.06 -19.95 -16.70
CA GLY A 238 12.36 -19.28 -16.92
C GLY A 238 13.57 -20.21 -16.97
N GLY A 239 13.39 -21.53 -16.97
CA GLY A 239 14.47 -22.50 -16.92
C GLY A 239 15.20 -22.58 -15.57
N LYS A 240 14.50 -22.24 -14.48
CA LYS A 240 14.96 -22.36 -13.10
C LYS A 240 14.26 -23.50 -12.38
N ASP A 241 15.02 -24.23 -11.58
CA ASP A 241 14.54 -25.26 -10.67
C ASP A 241 14.59 -24.70 -9.24
N LEU A 242 13.41 -24.48 -8.68
CA LEU A 242 13.17 -24.03 -7.31
C LEU A 242 12.40 -25.16 -6.62
N SER A 243 12.99 -25.77 -5.60
CA SER A 243 12.31 -26.81 -4.81
C SER A 243 11.32 -26.20 -3.82
N ASP A 244 10.30 -26.97 -3.44
CA ASP A 244 9.33 -26.59 -2.42
C ASP A 244 10.01 -26.28 -1.07
N GLU A 245 11.05 -27.02 -0.69
CA GLU A 245 11.79 -26.80 0.57
C GLU A 245 12.51 -25.45 0.56
N LEU A 246 13.13 -25.08 -0.57
CA LEU A 246 13.79 -23.78 -0.70
C LEU A 246 12.76 -22.65 -0.71
N PHE A 247 11.62 -22.82 -1.38
CA PHE A 247 10.54 -21.84 -1.33
C PHE A 247 9.98 -21.67 0.09
N GLN A 248 9.74 -22.77 0.81
CA GLN A 248 9.27 -22.74 2.20
C GLN A 248 10.26 -21.97 3.10
N MET A 249 11.57 -22.17 2.90
CA MET A 249 12.60 -21.41 3.61
C MET A 249 12.52 -19.91 3.33
N ILE A 250 12.34 -19.51 2.06
CA ILE A 250 12.15 -18.10 1.66
C ILE A 250 10.88 -17.55 2.31
N TYR A 251 9.77 -18.28 2.23
CA TYR A 251 8.48 -17.86 2.77
C TYR A 251 8.55 -17.64 4.28
N GLN A 252 9.17 -18.57 5.03
CA GLN A 252 9.38 -18.46 6.47
C GLN A 252 10.34 -17.31 6.83
N ARG A 253 11.39 -17.07 6.04
CA ARG A 253 12.33 -15.95 6.26
C ARG A 253 11.60 -14.60 6.28
N PHE A 254 10.54 -14.45 5.50
CA PHE A 254 9.80 -13.19 5.37
C PHE A 254 8.35 -13.27 5.86
N ASN A 255 7.98 -14.33 6.58
CA ASN A 255 6.63 -14.54 7.13
C ASN A 255 5.50 -14.31 6.09
N GLY A 256 5.69 -14.75 4.84
CA GLY A 256 4.68 -14.58 3.80
C GLY A 256 4.47 -13.14 3.28
N HIS A 257 5.30 -12.17 3.70
CA HIS A 257 5.17 -10.80 3.21
C HIS A 257 5.47 -10.72 1.70
N THR A 258 4.42 -10.45 0.91
CA THR A 258 4.40 -10.60 -0.55
C THR A 258 5.58 -9.90 -1.24
N TRP A 259 5.86 -8.63 -0.93
CA TRP A 259 6.91 -7.88 -1.62
C TRP A 259 8.31 -8.44 -1.38
N TYR A 260 8.67 -8.84 -0.15
CA TYR A 260 10.01 -9.37 0.10
C TYR A 260 10.21 -10.70 -0.60
N ILE A 261 9.18 -11.55 -0.62
CA ILE A 261 9.19 -12.81 -1.37
C ILE A 261 9.33 -12.52 -2.87
N GLN A 262 8.51 -11.64 -3.45
CA GLN A 262 8.63 -11.24 -4.86
C GLN A 262 10.02 -10.69 -5.18
N TYR A 263 10.58 -9.84 -4.32
CA TYR A 263 11.90 -9.24 -4.53
C TYR A 263 13.00 -10.30 -4.53
N VAL A 264 12.97 -11.25 -3.58
CA VAL A 264 13.93 -12.36 -3.55
C VAL A 264 13.76 -13.26 -4.77
N LEU A 265 12.53 -13.65 -5.12
CA LEU A 265 12.27 -14.48 -6.30
C LEU A 265 12.72 -13.78 -7.59
N ASN A 266 12.52 -12.47 -7.70
CA ASN A 266 13.00 -11.67 -8.82
C ASN A 266 14.53 -11.77 -8.97
N ARG A 267 15.27 -11.64 -7.86
CA ARG A 267 16.73 -11.74 -7.83
C ARG A 267 17.24 -13.15 -8.07
N LEU A 268 16.50 -14.17 -7.61
CA LEU A 268 16.80 -15.57 -7.88
C LEU A 268 16.58 -15.93 -9.36
N TYR A 269 15.54 -15.38 -9.97
CA TYR A 269 15.23 -15.59 -11.39
C TYR A 269 16.34 -15.06 -12.32
N GLU A 270 17.04 -14.00 -11.91
CA GLU A 270 18.18 -13.41 -12.63
C GLU A 270 19.48 -14.24 -12.54
N GLN A 271 19.58 -15.18 -11.59
CA GLN A 271 20.82 -15.97 -11.41
C GLN A 271 21.16 -16.74 -12.69
N LYS A 272 22.42 -17.14 -12.88
CA LYS A 272 22.81 -17.89 -14.08
C LYS A 272 22.56 -19.39 -13.91
N GLU A 273 22.69 -19.85 -12.68
CA GLU A 273 22.53 -21.22 -12.25
C GLU A 273 21.09 -21.67 -12.49
N PRO A 274 20.86 -22.80 -13.19
CA PRO A 274 19.51 -23.30 -13.43
C PRO A 274 18.91 -23.93 -12.17
N VAL A 275 19.71 -24.55 -11.31
CA VAL A 275 19.25 -25.16 -10.05
C VAL A 275 19.54 -24.21 -8.90
N LEU A 276 18.49 -23.78 -8.20
CA LEU A 276 18.59 -22.90 -7.06
C LEU A 276 18.76 -23.71 -5.77
N ASN A 277 19.58 -23.22 -4.85
CA ASN A 277 19.82 -23.83 -3.55
C ASN A 277 19.97 -22.77 -2.46
N GLU A 278 20.08 -23.21 -1.21
CA GLU A 278 20.23 -22.33 -0.04
C GLU A 278 21.45 -21.41 -0.15
N THR A 279 22.57 -21.88 -0.69
CA THR A 279 23.78 -21.05 -0.85
C THR A 279 23.55 -19.88 -1.81
N ILE A 280 22.86 -20.13 -2.94
CA ILE A 280 22.50 -19.07 -3.89
C ILE A 280 21.51 -18.10 -3.25
N PHE A 281 20.53 -18.61 -2.51
CA PHE A 281 19.56 -17.79 -1.78
C PHE A 281 20.23 -16.86 -0.75
N GLU A 282 21.08 -17.39 0.13
CA GLU A 282 21.77 -16.58 1.15
C GLU A 282 22.74 -15.56 0.53
N LYS A 283 23.39 -15.91 -0.59
CA LYS A 283 24.19 -14.95 -1.37
C LYS A 283 23.32 -13.83 -1.93
N CYS A 284 22.20 -14.17 -2.58
CA CYS A 284 21.26 -13.18 -3.10
C CYS A 284 20.77 -12.27 -1.99
N LEU A 285 20.39 -12.83 -0.85
CA LEU A 285 19.92 -12.06 0.30
C LEU A 285 20.99 -11.10 0.84
N THR A 286 22.24 -11.56 0.92
CA THR A 286 23.37 -10.72 1.30
C THR A 286 23.58 -9.57 0.32
N ASP A 287 23.47 -9.83 -0.98
CA ASP A 287 23.63 -8.81 -2.02
C ASP A 287 22.50 -7.77 -1.99
N ILE A 288 21.26 -8.20 -1.73
CA ILE A 288 20.10 -7.31 -1.54
C ILE A 288 20.30 -6.39 -0.33
N VAL A 289 20.71 -6.96 0.81
CA VAL A 289 20.96 -6.17 2.03
C VAL A 289 22.13 -5.21 1.82
N ARG A 290 23.16 -5.62 1.08
CA ARG A 290 24.32 -4.78 0.75
C ARG A 290 23.96 -3.60 -0.16
N SER A 291 23.06 -3.77 -1.12
CA SER A 291 22.68 -2.67 -2.02
C SER A 291 21.97 -1.53 -1.31
N GLU A 292 21.32 -1.81 -0.17
CA GLU A 292 20.61 -0.83 0.65
C GLU A 292 21.42 -0.36 1.87
N MET A 293 22.68 -0.82 2.01
CA MET A 293 23.46 -0.62 3.24
C MET A 293 23.67 0.86 3.59
N ASP A 294 23.98 1.70 2.59
CA ASP A 294 24.22 3.13 2.81
C ASP A 294 22.96 3.82 3.34
N GLU A 295 21.79 3.43 2.84
CA GLU A 295 20.51 3.96 3.30
C GLU A 295 20.22 3.51 4.74
N TYR A 296 20.43 2.23 5.05
CA TYR A 296 20.26 1.73 6.41
C TYR A 296 21.21 2.39 7.40
N GLN A 297 22.47 2.60 7.02
CA GLN A 297 23.43 3.33 7.84
C GLN A 297 23.00 4.77 8.09
N ARG A 298 22.51 5.46 7.05
CA ARG A 298 21.99 6.82 7.16
C ARG A 298 20.81 6.91 8.13
N LEU A 299 19.79 6.07 7.93
CA LEU A 299 18.59 6.04 8.77
C LEU A 299 18.94 5.68 10.22
N TYR A 300 19.76 4.65 10.41
CA TYR A 300 20.21 4.21 11.73
C TYR A 300 21.08 5.27 12.44
N GLY A 301 21.91 5.99 11.70
CA GLY A 301 22.76 7.07 12.22
C GLY A 301 21.98 8.30 12.73
N MET A 302 20.73 8.47 12.31
CA MET A 302 19.84 9.52 12.84
C MET A 302 19.23 9.17 14.20
N LEU A 303 19.37 7.92 14.67
CA LEU A 303 18.80 7.47 15.92
C LEU A 303 19.70 7.81 17.10
N THR A 304 19.09 8.23 18.20
CA THR A 304 19.79 8.32 19.49
C THR A 304 20.25 6.93 19.95
N GLU A 305 21.26 6.86 20.81
CA GLU A 305 21.78 5.59 21.35
C GLU A 305 20.69 4.69 21.96
N ASN A 306 19.73 5.29 22.68
CA ASN A 306 18.62 4.54 23.28
C ASN A 306 17.68 3.93 22.22
N GLN A 307 17.37 4.69 21.16
CA GLN A 307 16.52 4.22 20.05
C GLN A 307 17.23 3.14 19.23
N SER A 308 18.49 3.35 18.89
CA SER A 308 19.28 2.44 18.06
C SER A 308 19.57 1.11 18.78
N THR A 309 19.82 1.17 20.10
CA THR A 309 19.98 -0.02 20.95
C THR A 309 18.69 -0.81 21.06
N LEU A 310 17.54 -0.15 21.31
CA LEU A 310 16.24 -0.82 21.33
C LEU A 310 15.89 -1.45 19.98
N LEU A 311 16.13 -0.74 18.87
CA LEU A 311 15.86 -1.25 17.52
C LEU A 311 16.67 -2.50 17.21
N ARG A 312 17.98 -2.51 17.52
CA ARG A 312 18.83 -3.71 17.36
C ARG A 312 18.38 -4.87 18.26
N ALA A 313 17.95 -4.59 19.49
CA ALA A 313 17.45 -5.62 20.40
C ALA A 313 16.19 -6.30 19.83
N ILE A 314 15.25 -5.51 19.29
CA ILE A 314 14.06 -6.03 18.60
C ILE A 314 14.48 -6.84 17.36
N ALA A 315 15.43 -6.35 16.56
CA ALA A 315 15.92 -7.06 15.38
C ALA A 315 16.51 -8.44 15.71
N ARG A 316 17.25 -8.56 16.82
CA ARG A 316 17.88 -9.83 17.23
C ARG A 316 16.87 -10.87 17.74
N GLU A 317 15.79 -10.44 18.38
CA GLU A 317 14.70 -11.34 18.75
C GLU A 317 13.77 -11.65 17.57
N ARG A 318 13.81 -10.86 16.48
CA ARG A 318 12.87 -10.84 15.34
C ARG A 318 11.44 -10.42 15.73
N PHE A 319 10.99 -10.83 16.92
CA PHE A 319 9.69 -10.48 17.48
C PHE A 319 9.78 -10.41 19.02
N VAL A 320 9.22 -9.34 19.61
CA VAL A 320 9.22 -9.12 21.05
C VAL A 320 7.81 -8.87 21.56
N ALA A 321 7.23 -9.87 22.25
CA ALA A 321 5.90 -9.73 22.84
C ALA A 321 5.89 -8.81 24.07
N ALA A 322 6.85 -9.00 24.99
CA ALA A 322 6.93 -8.26 26.24
C ALA A 322 8.13 -7.29 26.26
N ILE A 323 7.97 -6.14 25.59
CA ILE A 323 9.03 -5.13 25.40
C ILE A 323 9.60 -4.55 26.70
N ASN A 324 8.81 -4.56 27.79
CA ASN A 324 9.20 -4.08 29.11
C ASN A 324 9.52 -5.23 30.10
N SER A 325 9.68 -6.47 29.61
CA SER A 325 10.03 -7.59 30.48
C SER A 325 11.45 -7.45 31.03
N SER A 326 11.65 -7.82 32.29
CA SER A 326 12.96 -7.77 32.95
C SER A 326 14.00 -8.63 32.23
N ILE A 327 13.58 -9.75 31.61
CA ILE A 327 14.42 -10.64 30.81
C ILE A 327 14.96 -9.91 29.58
N PHE A 328 14.08 -9.31 28.78
CA PHE A 328 14.48 -8.58 27.56
C PHE A 328 15.37 -7.38 27.89
N ILE A 329 15.01 -6.62 28.93
CA ILE A 329 15.78 -5.45 29.39
C ILE A 329 17.19 -5.86 29.81
N LYS A 330 17.33 -6.90 30.63
CA LYS A 330 18.64 -7.38 31.12
C LYS A 330 19.49 -7.98 30.00
N LYS A 331 18.89 -8.79 29.12
CA LYS A 331 19.59 -9.45 27.99
C LYS A 331 20.31 -8.46 27.07
N TYR A 332 19.69 -7.30 26.87
CA TYR A 332 20.15 -6.29 25.91
C TYR A 332 20.69 -5.01 26.54
N GLY A 333 20.82 -4.97 27.87
CA GLY A 333 21.32 -3.80 28.60
C GLY A 333 20.46 -2.54 28.39
N LEU A 334 19.14 -2.70 28.27
CA LEU A 334 18.23 -1.59 27.97
C LEU A 334 18.03 -0.69 29.20
N LYS A 335 17.69 0.57 28.95
CA LYS A 335 17.30 1.52 30.00
C LYS A 335 15.95 1.13 30.63
N GLY A 336 15.56 1.79 31.72
CA GLY A 336 14.28 1.53 32.38
C GLY A 336 13.06 1.79 31.48
N SER A 337 11.90 1.24 31.86
CA SER A 337 10.68 1.18 31.04
C SER A 337 10.23 2.53 30.47
N SER A 338 10.38 3.63 31.22
CA SER A 338 10.03 4.97 30.72
C SER A 338 10.88 5.39 29.51
N SER A 339 12.18 5.07 29.52
CA SER A 339 13.10 5.34 28.40
C SER A 339 12.81 4.43 27.21
N ILE A 340 12.46 3.16 27.46
CA ILE A 340 12.06 2.22 26.41
C ILE A 340 10.79 2.70 25.73
N ASN A 341 9.76 3.06 26.49
CA ASN A 341 8.48 3.50 25.92
C ASN A 341 8.60 4.81 25.12
N ALA A 342 9.46 5.74 25.54
CA ALA A 342 9.76 6.95 24.77
C ALA A 342 10.46 6.63 23.43
N ALA A 343 11.48 5.76 23.46
CA ALA A 343 12.17 5.31 22.25
C ALA A 343 11.24 4.51 21.32
N LEU A 344 10.46 3.59 21.87
CA LEU A 344 9.50 2.76 21.14
C LEU A 344 8.45 3.61 20.44
N LYS A 345 7.89 4.62 21.14
CA LYS A 345 6.94 5.56 20.54
C LYS A 345 7.53 6.27 19.33
N PHE A 346 8.78 6.74 19.42
CA PHE A 346 9.48 7.33 18.28
C PHE A 346 9.68 6.32 17.14
N LEU A 347 10.19 5.12 17.44
CA LEU A 347 10.47 4.08 16.45
C LEU A 347 9.20 3.60 15.72
N VAL A 348 8.07 3.49 16.42
CA VAL A 348 6.77 3.16 15.82
C VAL A 348 6.28 4.32 14.96
N ASN A 349 6.34 5.56 15.46
CA ASN A 349 5.89 6.74 14.71
C ASN A 349 6.73 7.01 13.45
N LYS A 350 8.02 6.66 13.47
CA LYS A 350 8.93 6.75 12.34
C LYS A 350 9.04 5.45 11.53
N GLU A 351 8.18 4.47 11.84
CA GLU A 351 8.03 3.22 11.10
C GLU A 351 9.32 2.37 11.01
N TYR A 352 10.22 2.50 11.99
CA TYR A 352 11.32 1.54 12.21
C TYR A 352 10.82 0.24 12.85
N VAL A 353 9.80 0.35 13.70
CA VAL A 353 9.20 -0.77 14.42
C VAL A 353 7.73 -0.88 14.06
N PHE A 354 7.31 -2.08 13.68
CA PHE A 354 5.91 -2.42 13.52
C PHE A 354 5.35 -2.94 14.84
N LYS A 355 4.20 -2.38 15.27
CA LYS A 355 3.42 -2.91 16.39
C LYS A 355 2.37 -3.88 15.85
N ALA A 356 2.62 -5.18 16.03
CA ALA A 356 1.64 -6.22 15.81
C ALA A 356 0.66 -6.31 17.01
N GLU A 357 -0.36 -7.15 16.91
CA GLU A 357 -1.32 -7.36 18.01
C GLU A 357 -0.63 -7.87 19.28
N GLU A 358 0.32 -8.80 19.13
CA GLU A 358 0.96 -9.49 20.25
C GLU A 358 2.37 -9.00 20.58
N GLY A 359 2.87 -7.96 19.90
CA GLY A 359 4.25 -7.52 20.12
C GLY A 359 4.81 -6.56 19.08
N TYR A 360 6.14 -6.52 19.00
CA TYR A 360 6.89 -5.59 18.17
C TYR A 360 7.94 -6.32 17.32
N CYS A 361 8.10 -5.89 16.08
CA CYS A 361 9.17 -6.36 15.20
C CYS A 361 9.73 -5.20 14.38
N VAL A 362 10.90 -5.39 13.75
CA VAL A 362 11.42 -4.39 12.81
C VAL A 362 10.51 -4.35 11.61
N TYR A 363 10.17 -3.14 11.17
CA TYR A 363 9.23 -2.92 10.09
C TYR A 363 9.80 -3.39 8.73
N ASP A 364 11.03 -2.96 8.42
CA ASP A 364 11.72 -3.39 7.21
C ASP A 364 12.51 -4.68 7.47
N ARG A 365 12.16 -5.76 6.75
CA ARG A 365 12.75 -7.09 6.95
C ARG A 365 14.18 -7.18 6.43
N PHE A 366 14.56 -6.40 5.43
CA PHE A 366 15.94 -6.34 4.96
C PHE A 366 16.81 -5.49 5.92
N MET A 367 16.25 -4.40 6.47
CA MET A 367 16.91 -3.66 7.55
C MET A 367 17.10 -4.53 8.80
N GLU A 368 16.12 -5.37 9.14
CA GLU A 368 16.23 -6.33 10.26
C GLU A 368 17.46 -7.23 10.11
N LEU A 369 17.66 -7.79 8.91
CA LEU A 369 18.82 -8.64 8.59
C LEU A 369 20.13 -7.85 8.71
N TRP A 370 20.17 -6.63 8.18
CA TRP A 370 21.33 -5.76 8.34
C TRP A 370 21.65 -5.49 9.81
N LEU A 371 20.65 -5.12 10.62
CA LEU A 371 20.80 -4.85 12.06
C LEU A 371 21.35 -6.07 12.83
N GLN A 372 20.98 -7.29 12.42
CA GLN A 372 21.48 -8.53 13.03
C GLN A 372 22.97 -8.74 12.76
N THR A 373 23.51 -8.20 11.66
CA THR A 373 24.97 -8.26 11.36
C THR A 373 25.80 -7.32 12.21
N LEU A 374 25.19 -6.28 12.79
CA LEU A 374 25.90 -5.30 13.59
C LEU A 374 26.34 -5.90 14.93
N PRO A 375 27.55 -5.56 15.42
CA PRO A 375 27.99 -5.99 16.74
C PRO A 375 27.05 -5.42 17.81
N TYR A 376 26.76 -6.22 18.83
CA TYR A 376 25.95 -5.80 19.98
C TYR A 376 26.80 -5.95 21.23
N ALA A 377 27.22 -4.82 21.80
CA ALA A 377 27.98 -4.81 23.04
C ALA A 377 27.08 -5.28 24.19
N GLY A 378 27.56 -6.25 24.97
CA GLY A 378 26.92 -6.60 26.25
C GLY A 378 25.85 -7.71 26.19
N ILE A 379 25.87 -8.62 25.22
CA ILE A 379 25.16 -9.90 25.40
C ILE A 379 25.88 -10.64 26.53
N LEU A 380 25.31 -10.58 27.72
CA LEU A 380 25.60 -11.57 28.76
C LEU A 380 25.26 -12.94 28.16
N LYS A 381 26.29 -13.74 27.90
CA LYS A 381 26.14 -15.13 27.47
C LYS A 381 25.39 -15.94 28.52
#